data_AF-A0A6M3IN38-F1
#
_entry.id   AF-A0A6M3IN38-F1
#
_cell.length_a   1.000
_cell.length_b   1.000
_cell.length_c   1.000
_cell.angle_alpha   90.00
_cell.angle_beta   90.00
_cell.angle_gamma   90.00
#
_symmetry.space_group_name_H-M   'P 1'
#
loop_
_entity.id
_entity.type
_entity.pdbx_description
1 polymer ?
#
loop_
_entity_poly.entity_id
_entity_poly.type
_entity_poly.pdbx_seq_one_letter_code
_entity_poly.pdbx_strand_id
1 'polypeptide(L)'
;MFRREALELGPVPASEDCQQVDGINTDYYKMKSECQRYKAQLETIFPDYADYGCQFSIKTYSHDFGAYMEVVIYFYPPDNFDDDPDESSLDYAFFVESNLPDTWEDTNVRHFEKYQSSAIAAQFQEV
;
A
#
# COMPACT_ATOMS: atom_id res chain seq x y z
N MET A 1 -16.25 -1.44 -17.24
CA MET A 1 -15.25 -2.44 -16.77
C MET A 1 -14.33 -1.67 -15.86
N PHE A 2 -14.44 -1.84 -14.55
CA PHE A 2 -13.60 -1.10 -13.60
C PHE A 2 -12.14 -1.46 -13.83
N ARG A 3 -11.30 -0.45 -14.12
CA ARG A 3 -9.87 -0.66 -14.30
C ARG A 3 -9.24 -0.84 -12.93
N ARG A 4 -8.44 -1.89 -12.77
CA ARG A 4 -7.60 -2.06 -11.58
C ARG A 4 -6.24 -1.42 -11.83
N GLU A 5 -5.80 -0.58 -10.91
CA GLU A 5 -4.48 0.05 -10.92
C GLU A 5 -3.63 -0.47 -9.76
N ALA A 6 -2.31 -0.25 -9.84
CA ALA A 6 -1.35 -0.72 -8.85
C ALA A 6 -0.50 0.45 -8.38
N LEU A 7 -0.40 0.63 -7.06
CA LEU A 7 0.53 1.55 -6.42
C LEU A 7 1.71 0.76 -5.86
N GLU A 8 2.92 1.22 -6.16
CA GLU A 8 4.19 0.63 -5.71
C GLU A 8 4.48 1.02 -4.27
N LEU A 9 4.82 0.03 -3.43
CA LEU A 9 5.11 0.24 -2.00
C LEU A 9 6.57 -0.10 -1.64
N GLY A 10 7.34 -0.55 -2.63
CA GLY A 10 8.72 -0.99 -2.47
C GLY A 10 8.89 -2.48 -2.16
N PRO A 11 10.14 -2.97 -2.14
CA PRO A 11 10.48 -4.38 -1.92
C PRO A 11 10.57 -4.79 -0.44
N VAL A 12 10.86 -3.82 0.44
CA VAL A 12 11.06 -3.93 1.90
C VAL A 12 10.68 -2.59 2.57
N PRO A 13 10.56 -2.52 3.90
CA PRO A 13 10.43 -1.25 4.64
C PRO A 13 11.59 -0.28 4.33
N ALA A 14 11.33 1.03 4.37
CA ALA A 14 12.22 2.05 3.82
C ALA A 14 13.63 2.09 4.46
N SER A 15 13.75 1.73 5.74
CA SER A 15 15.02 1.71 6.47
C SER A 15 15.71 0.33 6.50
N GLU A 16 15.27 -0.60 5.65
CA GLU A 16 15.81 -1.96 5.57
C GLU A 16 16.68 -2.17 4.32
N ASP A 17 17.71 -3.00 4.46
CA ASP A 17 18.48 -3.46 3.31
C ASP A 17 17.64 -4.38 2.41
N CYS A 18 17.74 -4.19 1.09
CA CYS A 18 17.09 -5.06 0.10
C CYS A 18 18.06 -5.58 -0.95
N GLN A 19 17.73 -6.74 -1.52
CA GLN A 19 18.44 -7.31 -2.65
C GLN A 19 18.43 -6.36 -3.85
N GLN A 20 19.62 -5.94 -4.27
CA GLN A 20 19.79 -5.11 -5.46
C GLN A 20 19.81 -5.94 -6.75
N VAL A 21 19.47 -5.29 -7.86
CA VAL A 21 19.59 -5.83 -9.22
C VAL A 21 20.83 -5.23 -9.89
N ASP A 22 21.83 -6.07 -10.14
CA ASP A 22 23.10 -5.70 -10.77
C ASP A 22 23.44 -6.58 -11.99
N GLY A 23 22.53 -7.48 -12.39
CA GLY A 23 22.65 -8.39 -13.52
C GLY A 23 23.59 -9.59 -13.32
N ILE A 24 24.53 -9.54 -12.38
CA ILE A 24 25.56 -10.58 -12.20
C ILE A 24 25.34 -11.37 -10.90
N ASN A 25 25.01 -10.69 -9.80
CA ASN A 25 24.87 -11.29 -8.47
C ASN A 25 23.44 -11.16 -7.93
N THR A 26 22.47 -10.96 -8.82
CA THR A 26 21.07 -10.78 -8.43
C THR A 26 20.48 -12.09 -7.91
N ASP A 27 20.17 -12.12 -6.61
CA ASP A 27 19.48 -13.25 -5.99
C ASP A 27 17.96 -13.06 -6.02
N TYR A 28 17.33 -13.56 -7.10
CA TYR A 28 15.88 -13.47 -7.27
C TYR A 28 15.07 -14.25 -6.21
N TYR A 29 15.67 -15.27 -5.58
CA TYR A 29 14.98 -15.99 -4.50
C TYR A 29 14.94 -15.15 -3.23
N LYS A 30 16.07 -14.50 -2.89
CA LYS A 30 16.14 -13.58 -1.77
C LYS A 30 15.18 -12.40 -1.96
N MET A 31 15.22 -11.74 -3.11
CA MET A 31 14.31 -10.64 -3.45
C MET A 31 12.83 -11.03 -3.31
N LYS A 32 12.45 -12.19 -3.84
CA LYS A 32 11.08 -12.71 -3.69
C LYS A 32 10.73 -12.96 -2.22
N SER A 33 11.65 -13.51 -1.43
CA SER A 33 11.42 -13.77 0.00
C SER A 33 11.26 -12.49 0.82
N GLU A 34 12.02 -11.45 0.49
CA GLU A 34 11.92 -10.11 1.08
C GLU A 34 10.54 -9.49 0.79
N CYS A 35 10.13 -9.49 -0.47
CA CYS A 35 8.80 -9.02 -0.87
C CYS A 35 7.67 -9.82 -0.21
N GLN A 36 7.82 -11.14 -0.05
CA GLN A 36 6.83 -11.98 0.63
C GLN A 36 6.70 -11.64 2.12
N ARG A 37 7.84 -11.41 2.79
CA ARG A 37 7.86 -10.98 4.19
C ARG A 37 7.21 -9.61 4.33
N TYR A 38 7.55 -8.66 3.46
CA TYR A 38 7.01 -7.31 3.50
C TYR A 38 5.52 -7.26 3.21
N LYS A 39 5.07 -8.02 2.21
CA LYS A 39 3.64 -8.21 1.95
C LYS A 39 2.90 -8.70 3.20
N ALA A 40 3.41 -9.73 3.88
CA ALA A 40 2.78 -10.28 5.09
C ALA A 40 2.76 -9.27 6.25
N GLN A 41 3.80 -8.44 6.38
CA GLN A 41 3.84 -7.35 7.36
C GLN A 41 2.75 -6.31 7.05
N LEU A 42 2.60 -5.89 5.79
CA LEU A 42 1.57 -4.93 5.38
C LEU A 42 0.16 -5.50 5.60
N GLU A 43 -0.09 -6.77 5.26
CA GLU A 43 -1.37 -7.45 5.55
C GLU A 43 -1.67 -7.51 7.06
N THR A 44 -0.65 -7.49 7.92
CA THR A 44 -0.80 -7.47 9.39
C THR A 44 -1.09 -6.06 9.91
N ILE A 45 -0.38 -5.06 9.40
CA ILE A 45 -0.51 -3.65 9.77
C ILE A 45 -1.87 -3.08 9.32
N PHE A 46 -2.34 -3.51 8.15
CA PHE A 46 -3.52 -2.97 7.47
C PHE A 46 -4.59 -4.06 7.26
N PRO A 47 -5.14 -4.65 8.32
CA PRO A 47 -5.97 -5.85 8.23
C PRO A 47 -7.30 -5.65 7.48
N ASP A 48 -7.76 -4.41 7.36
CA ASP A 48 -9.01 -3.96 6.73
C ASP A 48 -8.87 -3.68 5.22
N TYR A 49 -7.71 -3.93 4.61
CA TYR A 49 -7.47 -3.61 3.19
C TYR A 49 -8.52 -4.19 2.22
N ALA A 50 -9.01 -5.39 2.49
CA ALA A 50 -10.00 -6.06 1.65
C ALA A 50 -11.38 -5.40 1.75
N ASP A 51 -11.72 -4.80 2.90
CA ASP A 51 -12.99 -4.11 3.13
C ASP A 51 -13.08 -2.83 2.27
N TYR A 52 -11.92 -2.26 1.90
CA TYR A 52 -11.79 -1.13 0.97
C TYR A 52 -11.51 -1.56 -0.46
N GLY A 53 -11.71 -2.83 -0.82
CA GLY A 53 -11.53 -3.34 -2.18
C GLY A 53 -10.08 -3.35 -2.66
N CYS A 54 -9.10 -3.22 -1.75
CA CYS A 54 -7.69 -3.26 -2.07
C CYS A 54 -7.13 -4.69 -2.04
N GLN A 55 -5.94 -4.89 -2.63
CA GLN A 55 -5.23 -6.17 -2.56
C GLN A 55 -3.71 -5.98 -2.59
N PHE A 56 -3.01 -6.51 -1.58
CA PHE A 56 -1.55 -6.60 -1.61
C PHE A 56 -1.07 -7.74 -2.52
N SER A 57 -0.07 -7.45 -3.35
CA SER A 57 0.54 -8.41 -4.27
C SER A 57 2.02 -8.12 -4.46
N ILE A 58 2.74 -9.06 -5.06
CA ILE A 58 4.09 -8.84 -5.58
C ILE A 58 3.98 -8.68 -7.09
N LYS A 59 4.67 -7.70 -7.66
CA LYS A 59 4.74 -7.46 -9.10
C LYS A 59 6.20 -7.45 -9.55
N THR A 60 6.45 -8.02 -10.71
CA THR A 60 7.77 -8.03 -11.34
C THR A 60 7.83 -6.96 -12.42
N TYR A 61 8.86 -6.12 -12.36
CA TYR A 61 9.17 -5.08 -13.32
C TYR A 61 10.45 -5.43 -14.07
N SER A 62 10.46 -5.23 -15.39
CA SER A 62 11.67 -5.41 -16.20
C SER A 62 12.51 -4.14 -16.16
N HIS A 63 13.77 -4.25 -15.72
CA HIS A 63 14.77 -3.20 -15.77
C HIS A 63 15.95 -3.61 -16.67
N ASP A 64 16.78 -2.63 -17.05
CA ASP A 64 17.95 -2.85 -17.92
C ASP A 64 18.97 -3.85 -17.34
N PHE A 65 18.99 -4.00 -16.01
CA PHE A 65 19.93 -4.85 -15.28
C PHE A 65 19.31 -6.17 -14.81
N GLY A 66 18.05 -6.45 -15.14
CA GLY A 66 17.33 -7.63 -14.68
C GLY A 66 15.91 -7.32 -14.25
N ALA A 67 15.21 -8.33 -13.75
CA ALA A 67 13.87 -8.12 -13.21
C ALA A 67 13.95 -7.63 -11.76
N TYR A 68 13.13 -6.66 -11.40
CA TYR A 68 12.96 -6.23 -10.00
C TYR A 68 11.57 -6.60 -9.52
N MET A 69 11.44 -6.92 -8.23
CA MET A 69 10.16 -7.26 -7.62
C MET A 69 9.85 -6.24 -6.54
N GLU A 70 8.59 -5.81 -6.51
CA GLU A 70 8.09 -4.92 -5.50
C GLU A 70 6.76 -5.41 -4.95
N VAL A 71 6.46 -5.02 -3.72
CA VAL A 71 5.12 -5.12 -3.17
C VAL A 71 4.29 -3.97 -3.72
N VAL A 72 3.09 -4.29 -4.18
CA VAL A 72 2.12 -3.33 -4.70
C VAL A 72 0.79 -3.50 -3.97
N ILE A 73 0.03 -2.42 -3.88
CA ILE A 73 -1.39 -2.46 -3.53
C ILE A 73 -2.21 -2.20 -4.79
N TYR A 74 -3.08 -3.13 -5.13
CA TYR A 74 -4.07 -2.94 -6.19
C TYR A 74 -5.30 -2.20 -5.64
N PHE A 75 -5.82 -1.27 -6.42
CA PHE A 75 -7.03 -0.51 -6.13
C PHE A 75 -7.81 -0.23 -7.42
N TYR A 76 -9.03 0.30 -7.27
CA TYR A 76 -9.91 0.73 -8.35
C TYR A 76 -10.12 2.25 -8.25
N PRO A 77 -9.46 3.06 -9.09
CA PRO A 77 -9.72 4.49 -9.12
C PRO A 77 -11.17 4.76 -9.59
N PRO A 78 -11.78 5.88 -9.16
CA PRO A 78 -13.06 6.31 -9.69
C PRO A 78 -12.94 6.66 -11.18
N ASP A 79 -13.99 6.41 -11.96
CA ASP A 79 -14.01 6.73 -13.39
C ASP A 79 -14.12 8.26 -13.61
N ASN A 80 -14.76 9.00 -12.68
CA ASN A 80 -14.82 10.46 -12.67
C ASN A 80 -14.56 11.03 -11.26
N PHE A 81 -14.08 12.28 -11.20
CA PHE A 81 -13.76 12.97 -9.95
C PHE A 81 -15.01 13.30 -9.08
N ASP A 82 -16.20 13.23 -9.68
CA ASP A 82 -17.50 13.45 -9.02
C ASP A 82 -18.16 12.13 -8.53
N ASP A 83 -17.55 10.97 -8.80
CA ASP A 83 -18.03 9.70 -8.25
C ASP A 83 -17.71 9.65 -6.74
N ASP A 84 -18.66 9.14 -5.97
CA ASP A 84 -18.72 9.24 -4.51
C ASP A 84 -17.38 8.89 -3.81
N PRO A 85 -16.73 9.83 -3.09
CA PRO A 85 -15.47 9.58 -2.37
C PRO A 85 -15.64 8.58 -1.22
N ASP A 86 -16.87 8.28 -0.78
CA ASP A 86 -17.15 7.43 0.37
C ASP A 86 -16.89 5.93 0.13
N GLU A 87 -16.33 5.51 -1.02
CA GLU A 87 -15.86 4.14 -1.30
C GLU A 87 -14.54 4.06 -2.09
N SER A 88 -13.72 5.12 -2.09
CA SER A 88 -12.52 5.11 -2.92
C SER A 88 -11.40 4.22 -2.33
N SER A 89 -11.25 3.03 -2.91
CA SER A 89 -10.08 2.16 -2.71
C SER A 89 -8.75 2.88 -3.01
N LEU A 90 -8.83 3.98 -3.80
CA LEU A 90 -7.75 4.92 -4.06
C LEU A 90 -7.28 5.61 -2.77
N ASP A 91 -8.18 6.18 -1.97
CA ASP A 91 -7.81 6.88 -0.73
C ASP A 91 -7.18 5.92 0.29
N TYR A 92 -7.71 4.69 0.36
CA TYR A 92 -7.11 3.66 1.19
C TYR A 92 -5.70 3.28 0.71
N ALA A 93 -5.49 3.14 -0.60
CA ALA A 93 -4.17 2.85 -1.15
C ALA A 93 -3.15 3.96 -0.83
N PHE A 94 -3.56 5.23 -0.92
CA PHE A 94 -2.72 6.35 -0.51
C PHE A 94 -2.48 6.42 0.99
N PHE A 95 -3.50 6.11 1.81
CA PHE A 95 -3.32 5.99 3.25
C PHE A 95 -2.27 4.94 3.59
N VAL A 96 -2.31 3.77 2.95
CA VAL A 96 -1.30 2.72 3.12
C VAL A 96 0.09 3.23 2.76
N GLU A 97 0.25 3.88 1.60
CA GLU A 97 1.54 4.40 1.12
C GLU A 97 2.11 5.49 2.06
N SER A 98 1.26 6.40 2.52
CA SER A 98 1.67 7.48 3.43
C SER A 98 1.95 7.00 4.86
N ASN A 99 1.57 5.77 5.18
CA ASN A 99 1.80 5.16 6.47
C ASN A 99 2.46 3.81 6.30
N LEU A 100 3.52 3.65 5.50
CA LEU A 100 4.28 2.39 5.44
C LEU A 100 5.12 2.17 6.72
N PRO A 101 5.43 0.93 7.11
CA PRO A 101 6.36 0.69 8.21
C PRO A 101 7.77 1.09 7.78
N ASP A 102 8.54 1.65 8.71
CA ASP A 102 9.92 2.07 8.42
C ASP A 102 10.90 0.89 8.54
N THR A 103 10.63 -0.05 9.46
CA THR A 103 11.47 -1.25 9.72
C THR A 103 10.63 -2.52 9.82
N TRP A 104 11.28 -3.68 9.92
CA TRP A 104 10.59 -4.96 10.14
C TRP A 104 9.86 -5.08 11.49
N GLU A 105 10.29 -4.32 12.49
CA GLU A 105 9.76 -4.34 13.85
C GLU A 105 8.51 -3.47 14.01
N ASP A 106 8.25 -2.55 13.09
CA ASP A 106 6.98 -1.81 13.10
C ASP A 106 5.85 -2.71 12.63
N THR A 107 5.10 -3.24 13.59
CA THR A 107 3.94 -4.12 13.36
C THR A 107 2.65 -3.52 13.93
N ASN A 108 2.64 -2.22 14.19
CA ASN A 108 1.47 -1.57 14.77
C ASN A 108 0.33 -1.52 13.74
N VAL A 109 -0.87 -1.93 14.15
CA VAL A 109 -2.04 -1.84 13.28
C VAL A 109 -2.37 -0.37 13.02
N ARG A 110 -2.70 -0.06 11.77
CA ARG A 110 -3.07 1.27 11.29
C ARG A 110 -4.51 1.22 10.83
N HIS A 111 -5.29 2.19 11.31
CA HIS A 111 -6.72 2.28 10.99
C HIS A 111 -6.96 3.43 10.03
N PHE A 112 -7.66 3.14 8.93
CA PHE A 112 -8.09 4.17 8.01
C PHE A 112 -9.32 4.89 8.57
N GLU A 113 -9.12 6.05 9.19
CA GLU A 113 -10.22 6.90 9.65
C GLU A 113 -10.70 7.78 8.50
N LYS A 114 -11.74 7.32 7.81
CA LYS A 114 -12.19 7.92 6.55
C LYS A 114 -12.49 9.41 6.67
N TYR A 115 -13.06 9.88 7.78
CA TYR A 115 -13.31 11.29 8.09
C TYR A 115 -13.55 11.48 9.61
N GLN A 116 -12.68 12.15 10.35
CA GLN A 116 -13.07 12.77 11.64
C GLN A 116 -13.34 14.26 11.44
N SER A 117 -14.57 14.67 11.76
CA SER A 117 -15.07 16.05 11.94
C SER A 117 -15.89 16.68 10.80
N SER A 118 -17.13 16.22 10.65
CA SER A 118 -18.25 17.13 10.36
C SER A 118 -19.38 17.07 11.40
N ALA A 119 -19.26 16.25 12.44
CA ALA A 119 -20.25 16.15 13.52
C ALA A 119 -20.01 17.06 14.74
N ILE A 120 -18.83 17.68 14.89
CA ILE A 120 -18.52 18.53 16.06
C ILE A 120 -18.73 20.04 15.79
N ALA A 121 -18.78 20.47 14.52
CA ALA A 121 -18.99 21.88 14.18
C ALA A 121 -20.47 22.34 14.29
N ALA A 122 -21.43 21.43 14.41
CA ALA A 122 -22.86 21.76 14.48
C ALA A 122 -23.42 21.93 15.91
N GLN A 123 -22.62 21.73 16.96
CA GLN A 123 -23.08 21.77 18.35
C GLN A 123 -22.63 22.99 19.16
N PHE A 124 -21.97 23.98 18.54
CA PHE A 124 -21.52 25.19 19.24
C PHE A 124 -22.02 26.52 18.63
N GLN A 125 -23.14 26.50 17.90
CA GLN A 125 -23.81 27.73 17.43
C GLN A 125 -25.12 28.08 18.15
N GLU A 126 -25.44 27.43 19.27
CA GLU A 126 -26.55 27.85 20.15
C GLU A 126 -26.07 28.01 21.59
N VAL A 127 -25.33 29.10 21.88
CA VAL A 127 -25.35 29.76 23.19
C VAL A 127 -25.16 31.26 23.03
#